data_AF-A0A3B4BSA6-F1
#
_entry.id   AF-A0A3B4BSA6-F1
#
_cell.length_a   1.000
_cell.length_b   1.000
_cell.length_c   1.000
_cell.angle_alpha   90.00
_cell.angle_beta   90.00
_cell.angle_gamma   90.00
#
_symmetry.space_group_name_H-M   'P 1'
#
loop_
_entity.id
_entity.type
_entity.pdbx_description
1 polymer ?
#
loop_
_entity_poly.entity_id
_entity_poly.type
_entity_poly.pdbx_seq_one_letter_code
_entity_poly.pdbx_strand_id
1 'polypeptide(L)'
;MLEGPYAPDNIVQILAVIKKGGSITTILQFLLWAAWPRGAPRDLAFCMAALLLFCLGSLFIQLNGGPPKVLLELRNYLGESTYMDDHGPPVPKVLPFPSQVIYNRVGKCGSRTVVLLLRILAEKHQFNLVSSDIHNKTRLTKHEQVDLMRNISTIPQPFLYTRHVHFLNFTRFRIEQPVYINIIRDPINRFLSNYFFRRFGDWRGEQNHLIRTPRMKDDERYLDINVCILENYPECSNPRIFYIVPYFCGQHPQCREPGVWALERAKQNVLENFLLVGILEELEDVLLLLERLLPHYFSDVLSIYKSPAFWKVGNLTGTVKKHTPTLEALQVLYRRMKYEYDFYNFVRDQFHLIKRKIGLKSSHPSLSHEPTFLRELSLRTPDPLEDEDEEEEEALDDANNWLVQP
;
A
#
# COMPACT_ATOMS: atom_id res chain seq x y z
N MET A 1 5.87 18.74 -51.48
CA MET A 1 5.05 18.43 -52.68
C MET A 1 3.83 17.68 -52.19
N LEU A 2 2.69 18.38 -52.21
CA LEU A 2 1.27 17.97 -52.13
C LEU A 2 0.80 17.07 -50.96
N GLU A 3 -0.09 17.69 -50.18
CA GLU A 3 -1.02 17.14 -49.18
C GLU A 3 -2.11 16.24 -49.82
N GLY A 4 -2.73 15.36 -49.03
CA GLY A 4 -4.13 14.97 -49.23
C GLY A 4 -4.49 13.49 -48.95
N PRO A 5 -5.70 13.19 -48.42
CA PRO A 5 -5.97 12.08 -47.49
C PRO A 5 -6.86 10.96 -48.09
N TYR A 6 -7.15 9.93 -47.28
CA TYR A 6 -8.06 8.79 -47.54
C TYR A 6 -7.53 7.65 -48.43
N ALA A 7 -6.80 6.72 -47.81
CA ALA A 7 -6.88 5.32 -48.22
C ALA A 7 -8.13 4.72 -47.55
N PRO A 8 -9.06 4.08 -48.28
CA PRO A 8 -10.29 3.58 -47.68
C PRO A 8 -10.02 2.40 -46.74
N ASP A 9 -10.63 2.44 -45.56
CA ASP A 9 -10.60 1.44 -44.47
C ASP A 9 -10.90 -0.02 -44.92
N ASN A 10 -11.34 -0.21 -46.15
CA ASN A 10 -11.69 -1.49 -46.74
C ASN A 10 -10.48 -2.40 -47.01
N ILE A 11 -9.29 -1.84 -47.31
CA ILE A 11 -8.11 -2.66 -47.66
C ILE A 11 -7.49 -3.31 -46.41
N VAL A 12 -7.53 -2.62 -45.26
CA VAL A 12 -7.00 -3.13 -43.99
C VAL A 12 -7.90 -4.24 -43.42
N GLN A 13 -9.22 -4.17 -43.63
CA GLN A 13 -10.14 -5.24 -43.23
C GLN A 13 -10.05 -6.48 -44.11
N ILE A 14 -9.80 -6.33 -45.42
CA ILE A 14 -9.61 -7.47 -46.35
C ILE A 14 -8.40 -8.33 -45.93
N LEU A 15 -7.30 -7.69 -45.52
CA LEU A 15 -6.11 -8.39 -45.00
C LEU A 15 -6.37 -9.09 -43.66
N ALA A 16 -7.30 -8.59 -42.84
CA ALA A 16 -7.67 -9.21 -41.56
C ALA A 16 -8.54 -10.48 -41.72
N VAL A 17 -9.38 -10.55 -42.76
CA VAL A 17 -10.25 -11.72 -43.04
C VAL A 17 -9.44 -12.89 -43.62
N ILE A 18 -8.45 -12.60 -44.46
CA ILE A 18 -7.52 -13.61 -45.01
C ILE A 18 -6.66 -14.23 -43.88
N LYS A 19 -6.34 -13.46 -42.83
CA LYS A 19 -5.46 -13.88 -41.73
C LYS A 19 -6.13 -14.77 -40.67
N LYS A 20 -7.46 -14.91 -40.65
CA LYS A 20 -8.21 -15.71 -39.66
C LYS A 20 -8.61 -17.13 -40.12
N GLY A 21 -8.13 -17.59 -41.27
CA GLY A 21 -8.52 -18.91 -41.80
C GLY A 21 -10.01 -18.99 -42.13
N GLY A 22 -10.62 -17.87 -42.52
CA GLY A 22 -11.98 -17.85 -43.03
C GLY A 22 -12.05 -18.70 -44.31
N SER A 23 -13.01 -19.62 -44.37
CA SER A 23 -13.32 -20.37 -45.59
C SER A 23 -13.50 -19.39 -46.76
N ILE A 24 -13.19 -19.83 -47.99
CA ILE A 24 -13.43 -19.07 -49.23
C ILE A 24 -14.84 -18.46 -49.25
N THR A 25 -15.82 -19.11 -48.62
CA THR A 25 -17.20 -18.63 -48.44
C THR A 25 -17.31 -17.35 -47.59
N THR A 26 -16.47 -17.15 -46.58
CA THR A 26 -16.45 -15.97 -45.71
C THR A 26 -15.84 -14.75 -46.40
N ILE A 27 -14.83 -14.97 -47.25
CA ILE A 27 -14.21 -13.92 -48.08
C ILE A 27 -15.21 -13.45 -49.16
N LEU A 28 -15.93 -14.40 -49.78
CA LEU A 28 -17.01 -14.10 -50.73
C LEU A 28 -18.18 -13.33 -50.08
N GLN A 29 -18.59 -13.70 -48.86
CA GLN A 29 -19.62 -12.97 -48.11
C GLN A 29 -19.21 -11.53 -47.76
N PHE A 30 -17.94 -11.30 -47.39
CA PHE A 30 -17.44 -9.96 -47.06
C PHE A 30 -17.29 -9.08 -48.31
N LEU A 31 -16.86 -9.64 -49.44
CA LEU A 31 -16.78 -8.92 -50.71
C LEU A 31 -18.18 -8.59 -51.27
N LEU A 32 -19.17 -9.47 -51.10
CA LEU A 32 -20.57 -9.18 -51.41
C LEU A 32 -21.15 -8.06 -50.53
N TRP A 33 -20.66 -7.91 -49.30
CA TRP A 33 -21.08 -6.86 -48.37
C TRP A 33 -20.35 -5.52 -48.62
N ALA A 34 -19.06 -5.57 -48.99
CA ALA A 34 -18.24 -4.40 -49.32
C ALA A 34 -18.50 -3.82 -50.73
N ALA A 35 -19.07 -4.62 -51.63
CA ALA A 35 -19.46 -4.21 -52.99
C ALA A 35 -20.78 -3.41 -53.05
N TRP A 36 -21.25 -2.87 -51.92
CA TRP A 36 -22.25 -1.82 -51.95
C TRP A 36 -21.60 -0.48 -51.56
N PRO A 37 -21.14 0.29 -52.56
CA PRO A 37 -21.83 1.55 -52.77
C PRO A 37 -21.89 1.99 -54.24
N ARG A 38 -22.99 2.69 -54.55
CA ARG A 38 -23.14 3.76 -55.57
C ARG A 38 -21.89 3.99 -56.46
N GLY A 39 -21.78 3.23 -57.55
CA GLY A 39 -20.75 3.37 -58.58
C GLY A 39 -21.24 2.73 -59.87
N ALA A 40 -20.79 3.22 -61.02
CA ALA A 40 -21.29 2.77 -62.32
C ALA A 40 -21.06 1.26 -62.53
N PRO A 41 -21.98 0.53 -63.19
CA PRO A 41 -21.90 -0.94 -63.34
C PRO A 41 -20.63 -1.44 -64.05
N ARG A 42 -19.90 -0.53 -64.73
CA ARG A 42 -18.62 -0.81 -65.38
C ARG A 42 -17.48 -1.07 -64.40
N ASP A 43 -17.44 -0.38 -63.26
CA ASP A 43 -16.34 -0.49 -62.30
C ASP A 43 -16.46 -1.77 -61.46
N LEU A 44 -17.69 -2.17 -61.16
CA LEU A 44 -17.97 -3.46 -60.50
C LEU A 44 -17.60 -4.64 -61.40
N ALA A 45 -17.90 -4.56 -62.69
CA ALA A 45 -17.53 -5.61 -63.65
C ALA A 45 -16.00 -5.75 -63.76
N PHE A 46 -15.26 -4.64 -63.73
CA PHE A 46 -13.80 -4.67 -63.77
C PHE A 46 -13.20 -5.28 -62.50
N CYS A 47 -13.72 -4.91 -61.32
CA CYS A 47 -13.32 -5.52 -60.05
C CYS A 47 -13.63 -7.02 -59.99
N MET A 48 -14.82 -7.44 -60.43
CA MET A 48 -15.21 -8.84 -60.45
C MET A 48 -14.36 -9.65 -61.45
N ALA A 49 -14.03 -9.08 -62.62
CA ALA A 49 -13.13 -9.72 -63.59
C ALA A 49 -11.70 -9.86 -63.05
N ALA A 50 -11.17 -8.82 -62.39
CA ALA A 50 -9.84 -8.87 -61.78
C ALA A 50 -9.77 -9.90 -60.64
N LEU A 51 -10.80 -9.98 -59.79
CA LEU A 51 -10.92 -11.01 -58.75
C LEU A 51 -11.00 -12.41 -59.34
N LEU A 52 -11.77 -12.61 -60.42
CA LEU A 52 -11.91 -13.90 -61.07
C LEU A 52 -10.57 -14.36 -61.67
N LEU A 53 -9.83 -13.47 -62.32
CA LEU A 53 -8.49 -13.75 -62.85
C LEU A 53 -7.49 -14.08 -61.73
N PHE A 54 -7.56 -13.38 -60.60
CA PHE A 54 -6.69 -13.65 -59.46
C PHE A 54 -7.00 -15.01 -58.82
N CYS A 55 -8.28 -15.34 -58.67
CA CYS A 55 -8.73 -16.64 -58.15
C CYS A 55 -8.34 -17.79 -59.08
N LEU A 56 -8.51 -17.63 -60.40
CA LEU A 56 -8.10 -18.62 -61.40
C LEU A 56 -6.57 -18.80 -61.42
N GLY A 57 -5.81 -17.71 -61.32
CA GLY A 57 -4.36 -17.74 -61.20
C GLY A 57 -3.90 -18.48 -59.93
N SER A 58 -4.52 -18.20 -58.78
CA SER A 58 -4.23 -18.89 -57.53
C SER A 58 -4.58 -20.38 -57.59
N LEU A 59 -5.69 -20.75 -58.21
CA LEU A 59 -6.11 -22.14 -58.39
C LEU A 59 -5.14 -22.91 -59.30
N PHE A 60 -4.66 -22.27 -60.38
CA PHE A 60 -3.69 -22.86 -61.29
C PHE A 60 -2.32 -23.07 -60.62
N ILE A 61 -1.92 -22.15 -59.73
CA ILE A 61 -0.70 -22.27 -58.91
C ILE A 61 -0.82 -23.40 -57.89
N GLN A 62 -2.00 -23.58 -57.28
CA GLN A 62 -2.25 -24.68 -56.35
C GLN A 62 -2.31 -26.05 -57.03
N LEU A 63 -2.87 -26.14 -58.24
CA LEU A 63 -2.97 -27.39 -59.02
C LEU A 63 -1.62 -27.83 -59.61
N ASN A 64 -0.70 -26.91 -59.88
CA ASN A 64 0.65 -27.21 -60.41
C ASN A 64 1.72 -27.45 -59.32
N GLY A 65 1.32 -27.74 -58.08
CA GLY A 65 2.25 -28.14 -57.02
C GLY A 65 2.95 -26.99 -56.29
N GLY A 66 2.43 -25.77 -56.35
CA GLY A 66 2.90 -24.63 -55.57
C GLY A 66 3.41 -23.43 -56.39
N PRO A 67 3.84 -22.34 -55.72
CA PRO A 67 4.23 -21.10 -56.38
C PRO A 67 5.45 -21.27 -57.30
N PRO A 68 5.49 -20.58 -58.45
CA PRO A 68 6.64 -20.60 -59.35
C PRO A 68 7.93 -20.13 -58.65
N LYS A 69 9.07 -20.71 -59.04
CA LYS A 69 10.39 -20.47 -58.43
C LYS A 69 10.75 -18.97 -58.30
N VAL A 70 10.30 -18.13 -59.23
CA VAL A 70 10.51 -16.67 -59.19
C VAL A 70 9.89 -16.03 -57.93
N LEU A 71 8.72 -16.49 -57.48
CA LEU A 71 8.09 -15.99 -56.24
C LEU A 71 8.81 -16.49 -54.98
N LEU A 72 9.40 -17.69 -55.03
CA LEU A 72 10.24 -18.21 -53.95
C LEU A 72 11.59 -17.48 -53.86
N GLU A 73 12.17 -17.11 -55.01
CA GLU A 73 13.40 -16.30 -55.06
C GLU A 73 13.16 -14.85 -54.61
N LEU A 74 12.00 -14.26 -54.92
CA LEU A 74 11.62 -12.95 -54.42
C LEU A 74 11.50 -12.93 -52.87
N ARG A 75 11.00 -14.02 -52.27
CA ARG A 75 10.97 -14.22 -50.80
C ARG A 75 12.39 -14.22 -50.21
N ASN A 76 13.36 -14.83 -50.89
CA ASN A 76 14.75 -14.83 -50.44
C ASN A 76 15.40 -13.43 -50.54
N TYR A 77 15.01 -12.63 -51.53
CA TYR A 77 15.51 -11.26 -51.72
C TYR A 77 14.86 -10.23 -50.78
N LEU A 78 13.61 -10.43 -50.39
CA LEU A 78 12.87 -9.56 -49.46
C LEU A 78 13.09 -9.90 -47.98
N GLY A 79 13.92 -10.91 -47.70
CA GLY A 79 14.16 -11.41 -46.35
C GLY A 79 12.99 -12.23 -45.81
N GLU A 80 13.28 -13.13 -44.87
CA GLU A 80 12.23 -13.81 -44.12
C GLU A 80 11.39 -12.76 -43.39
N SER A 81 10.14 -12.56 -43.84
CA SER A 81 9.15 -11.82 -43.07
C SER A 81 8.92 -12.56 -41.76
N THR A 82 9.52 -12.08 -40.66
CA THR A 82 9.38 -12.62 -39.30
C THR A 82 7.98 -12.43 -38.70
N TYR A 83 7.02 -11.89 -39.46
CA TYR A 83 5.72 -11.45 -38.95
C TYR A 83 4.69 -12.57 -38.61
N MET A 84 5.07 -13.86 -38.69
CA MET A 84 4.18 -14.97 -38.32
C MET A 84 4.72 -15.90 -37.21
N ASP A 85 5.89 -15.61 -36.64
CA ASP A 85 6.42 -16.35 -35.46
C ASP A 85 7.18 -15.46 -34.43
N ASP A 86 7.17 -14.12 -34.58
CA ASP A 86 7.78 -13.18 -33.61
C ASP A 86 6.99 -13.00 -32.29
N HIS A 87 5.90 -13.76 -32.10
CA HIS A 87 5.40 -13.96 -30.76
C HIS A 87 6.17 -15.12 -30.14
N GLY A 88 7.38 -14.82 -29.63
CA GLY A 88 7.90 -15.55 -28.48
C GLY A 88 6.78 -15.75 -27.44
N PRO A 89 6.90 -16.72 -26.51
CA PRO A 89 5.86 -17.00 -25.52
C PRO A 89 5.29 -15.69 -25.00
N PRO A 90 3.95 -15.51 -24.98
CA PRO A 90 3.32 -14.21 -24.75
C PRO A 90 4.04 -13.54 -23.62
N VAL A 91 4.63 -12.36 -23.89
CA VAL A 91 5.46 -11.63 -22.92
C VAL A 91 4.71 -11.71 -21.60
N PRO A 92 5.31 -12.29 -20.53
CA PRO A 92 4.62 -12.45 -19.27
C PRO A 92 3.96 -11.12 -18.98
N LYS A 93 2.64 -11.10 -18.78
CA LYS A 93 1.92 -9.87 -18.44
C LYS A 93 2.51 -9.38 -17.13
N VAL A 94 3.54 -8.55 -17.21
CA VAL A 94 4.08 -7.82 -16.07
C VAL A 94 2.94 -6.94 -15.64
N LEU A 95 2.36 -7.24 -14.48
CA LEU A 95 1.31 -6.40 -13.92
C LEU A 95 1.91 -4.99 -13.84
N PRO A 96 1.18 -3.93 -14.26
CA PRO A 96 1.68 -2.56 -14.19
C PRO A 96 1.93 -2.07 -12.75
N PHE A 97 1.61 -2.90 -11.76
CA PHE A 97 1.72 -2.66 -10.34
C PHE A 97 2.43 -3.84 -9.66
N PRO A 98 3.11 -3.63 -8.52
CA PRO A 98 3.83 -4.69 -7.81
C PRO A 98 2.95 -5.90 -7.47
N SER A 99 3.42 -7.12 -7.77
CA SER A 99 2.72 -8.40 -7.56
C SER A 99 3.16 -9.17 -6.31
N GLN A 100 4.13 -8.63 -5.56
CA GLN A 100 4.68 -9.22 -4.34
C GLN A 100 4.57 -8.21 -3.21
N VAL A 101 3.56 -8.36 -2.35
CA VAL A 101 3.26 -7.39 -1.28
C VAL A 101 3.43 -8.03 0.08
N ILE A 102 4.18 -7.37 0.98
CA ILE A 102 4.30 -7.75 2.38
C ILE A 102 3.62 -6.70 3.27
N TYR A 103 2.68 -7.15 4.08
CA TYR A 103 2.13 -6.40 5.20
C TYR A 103 2.68 -6.95 6.52
N ASN A 104 3.81 -6.40 6.99
CA ASN A 104 4.43 -6.78 8.26
C ASN A 104 3.73 -6.08 9.45
N ARG A 105 2.45 -6.43 9.63
CA ARG A 105 1.49 -5.73 10.47
C ARG A 105 1.95 -5.46 11.91
N VAL A 106 1.90 -4.19 12.31
CA VAL A 106 2.16 -3.76 13.69
C VAL A 106 0.98 -4.11 14.61
N GLY A 107 1.28 -4.64 15.79
CA GLY A 107 0.26 -4.95 16.79
C GLY A 107 -0.54 -3.72 17.23
N LYS A 108 -1.87 -3.88 17.33
CA LYS A 108 -2.83 -2.87 17.81
C LYS A 108 -3.00 -1.62 16.92
N CYS A 109 -2.60 -1.73 15.66
CA CYS A 109 -2.80 -0.72 14.61
C CYS A 109 -3.94 -1.11 13.63
N GLY A 110 -5.03 -1.69 14.12
CA GLY A 110 -6.18 -2.07 13.26
C GLY A 110 -5.95 -3.28 12.35
N SER A 111 -4.85 -4.02 12.54
CA SER A 111 -4.43 -5.06 11.61
C SER A 111 -5.43 -6.21 11.40
N ARG A 112 -6.27 -6.52 12.40
CA ARG A 112 -7.34 -7.54 12.26
C ARG A 112 -8.42 -7.07 11.30
N THR A 113 -8.88 -5.83 11.41
CA THR A 113 -9.83 -5.20 10.50
C THR A 113 -9.30 -5.22 9.07
N VAL A 114 -8.04 -4.85 8.88
CA VAL A 114 -7.39 -4.86 7.56
C VAL A 114 -7.30 -6.28 7.00
N VAL A 115 -6.97 -7.28 7.81
CA VAL A 115 -6.93 -8.68 7.35
C VAL A 115 -8.31 -9.22 7.00
N LEU A 116 -9.38 -8.77 7.66
CA LEU A 116 -10.75 -9.09 7.26
C LEU A 116 -11.06 -8.53 5.87
N LEU A 117 -10.68 -7.27 5.59
CA LEU A 117 -10.81 -6.69 4.24
C LEU A 117 -10.01 -7.50 3.20
N LEU A 118 -8.75 -7.81 3.52
CA LEU A 118 -7.87 -8.55 2.61
C LEU A 118 -8.42 -9.93 2.26
N ARG A 119 -9.11 -10.62 3.17
CA ARG A 119 -9.75 -11.92 2.88
C ARG A 119 -10.85 -11.78 1.84
N ILE A 120 -11.74 -10.80 2.01
CA ILE A 120 -12.82 -10.52 1.07
C ILE A 120 -12.24 -10.10 -0.30
N LEU A 121 -11.21 -9.25 -0.28
CA LEU A 121 -10.53 -8.80 -1.50
C LEU A 121 -9.78 -9.94 -2.21
N ALA A 122 -9.18 -10.88 -1.47
CA ALA A 122 -8.49 -12.03 -2.05
C ALA A 122 -9.45 -12.95 -2.80
N GLU A 123 -10.63 -13.20 -2.23
CA GLU A 123 -11.70 -13.94 -2.90
C GLU A 123 -12.22 -13.19 -4.13
N LYS A 124 -12.39 -11.87 -4.04
CA LYS A 124 -12.90 -11.05 -5.15
C LYS A 124 -11.92 -10.93 -6.31
N HIS A 125 -10.64 -10.71 -6.02
CA HIS A 125 -9.60 -10.37 -7.01
C HIS A 125 -8.66 -11.53 -7.32
N GLN A 126 -8.88 -12.70 -6.71
CA GLN A 126 -8.17 -13.96 -6.99
C GLN A 126 -6.63 -13.87 -6.83
N PHE A 127 -6.18 -13.24 -5.74
CA PHE A 127 -4.75 -13.23 -5.35
C PHE A 127 -4.49 -14.12 -4.13
N ASN A 128 -3.23 -14.54 -3.97
CA ASN A 128 -2.84 -15.40 -2.85
C ASN A 128 -2.65 -14.60 -1.56
N LEU A 129 -3.59 -14.67 -0.63
CA LEU A 129 -3.43 -14.12 0.72
C LEU A 129 -2.84 -15.15 1.68
N VAL A 130 -1.59 -14.95 2.10
CA VAL A 130 -0.92 -15.85 3.05
C VAL A 130 -0.75 -15.14 4.39
N SER A 131 -1.39 -15.67 5.44
CA SER A 131 -1.25 -15.16 6.81
C SER A 131 -0.53 -16.18 7.67
N SER A 132 0.52 -15.74 8.37
CA SER A 132 1.19 -16.56 9.38
C SER A 132 0.43 -16.54 10.70
N ASP A 133 0.22 -17.72 11.30
CA ASP A 133 -0.39 -17.86 12.63
C ASP A 133 0.56 -17.51 13.77
N ILE A 134 1.87 -17.46 13.49
CA ILE A 134 2.90 -17.00 14.43
C ILE A 134 2.73 -15.50 14.67
N HIS A 135 2.32 -15.15 15.89
CA HIS A 135 2.02 -13.78 16.31
C HIS A 135 2.92 -13.28 17.45
N ASN A 136 3.56 -14.18 18.18
CA ASN A 136 4.39 -13.88 19.36
C ASN A 136 5.89 -13.74 19.04
N LYS A 137 6.33 -14.21 17.88
CA LYS A 137 7.74 -14.16 17.45
C LYS A 137 7.95 -13.18 16.30
N THR A 138 8.22 -11.93 16.69
CA THR A 138 8.46 -10.80 15.77
C THR A 138 9.93 -10.61 15.41
N ARG A 139 10.81 -11.05 16.31
CA ARG A 139 12.28 -11.02 16.17
C ARG A 139 12.77 -12.41 15.78
N LEU A 140 13.59 -12.48 14.74
CA LEU A 140 14.02 -13.73 14.12
C LEU A 140 15.54 -13.84 14.14
N THR A 141 16.04 -15.06 14.33
CA THR A 141 17.47 -15.35 14.12
C THR A 141 17.82 -15.23 12.62
N LYS A 142 19.10 -15.13 12.29
CA LYS A 142 19.52 -15.02 10.87
C LYS A 142 19.03 -16.19 10.02
N HIS A 143 19.07 -17.42 10.54
CA HIS A 143 18.57 -18.61 9.85
C HIS A 143 17.06 -18.53 9.62
N GLU A 144 16.29 -18.19 10.67
CA GLU A 144 14.84 -18.04 10.58
C GLU A 144 14.41 -16.93 9.62
N GLN A 145 15.18 -15.86 9.53
CA GLN A 145 14.94 -14.81 8.53
C GLN A 145 15.08 -15.38 7.12
N VAL A 146 16.19 -16.05 6.83
CA VAL A 146 16.45 -16.67 5.52
C VAL A 146 15.38 -17.68 5.15
N ASP A 147 15.02 -18.57 6.06
CA ASP A 147 13.99 -19.59 5.82
C ASP A 147 12.63 -18.94 5.55
N LEU A 148 12.27 -17.93 6.34
CA LEU A 148 11.04 -17.19 6.12
C LEU A 148 11.03 -16.46 4.77
N MET A 149 12.12 -15.77 4.41
CA MET A 149 12.19 -15.04 3.14
C MET A 149 12.11 -16.00 1.95
N ARG A 150 12.81 -17.15 2.00
CA ARG A 150 12.70 -18.19 0.96
C ARG A 150 11.28 -18.74 0.84
N ASN A 151 10.64 -19.04 1.96
CA ASN A 151 9.26 -19.53 1.97
C ASN A 151 8.29 -18.49 1.37
N ILE A 152 8.49 -17.21 1.66
CA ILE A 152 7.68 -16.13 1.06
C ILE A 152 7.93 -16.06 -0.46
N SER A 153 9.18 -16.15 -0.90
CA SER A 153 9.53 -16.11 -2.33
C SER A 153 8.99 -17.30 -3.14
N THR A 154 8.61 -18.40 -2.51
CA THR A 154 7.97 -19.54 -3.19
C THR A 154 6.45 -19.38 -3.39
N ILE A 155 5.83 -18.34 -2.84
CA ILE A 155 4.39 -18.12 -2.96
C ILE A 155 4.03 -17.73 -4.40
N PRO A 156 3.03 -18.37 -5.04
CA PRO A 156 2.58 -18.00 -6.37
C PRO A 156 2.08 -16.54 -6.43
N GLN A 157 2.55 -15.80 -7.44
CA GLN A 157 2.16 -14.40 -7.64
C GLN A 157 0.84 -14.30 -8.43
N PRO A 158 0.02 -13.24 -8.22
CA PRO A 158 0.21 -12.18 -7.23
C PRO A 158 -0.10 -12.66 -5.81
N PHE A 159 0.69 -12.21 -4.82
CA PHE A 159 0.46 -12.55 -3.42
C PHE A 159 0.53 -11.35 -2.47
N LEU A 160 -0.16 -11.47 -1.34
CA LEU A 160 -0.01 -10.59 -0.20
C LEU A 160 0.28 -11.42 1.05
N TYR A 161 1.47 -11.25 1.60
CA TYR A 161 1.90 -11.93 2.81
C TYR A 161 1.71 -11.05 4.03
N THR A 162 1.11 -11.58 5.10
CA THR A 162 0.87 -10.84 6.35
C THR A 162 1.34 -11.59 7.59
N ARG A 163 2.13 -10.91 8.42
CA ARG A 163 2.67 -11.44 9.69
C ARG A 163 3.05 -10.33 10.66
N HIS A 164 2.97 -10.61 11.96
CA HIS A 164 3.63 -9.79 12.99
C HIS A 164 5.13 -10.09 12.99
N VAL A 165 5.92 -9.32 12.25
CA VAL A 165 7.38 -9.48 12.13
C VAL A 165 8.03 -8.13 11.88
N HIS A 166 9.21 -7.90 12.45
CA HIS A 166 9.96 -6.68 12.11
C HIS A 166 10.48 -6.77 10.67
N PHE A 167 10.72 -5.62 10.05
CA PHE A 167 11.18 -5.49 8.67
C PHE A 167 12.33 -6.46 8.34
N LEU A 168 12.20 -7.12 7.19
CA LEU A 168 13.16 -8.07 6.64
C LEU A 168 13.73 -7.47 5.36
N ASN A 169 15.05 -7.40 5.29
CA ASN A 169 15.73 -6.96 4.09
C ASN A 169 16.10 -8.19 3.25
N PHE A 170 15.36 -8.40 2.16
CA PHE A 170 15.53 -9.52 1.23
C PHE A 170 16.80 -9.34 0.37
N THR A 171 17.10 -8.08 0.00
CA THR A 171 18.30 -7.75 -0.80
C THR A 171 19.60 -8.18 -0.11
N ARG A 172 19.65 -8.13 1.23
CA ARG A 172 20.79 -8.59 2.03
C ARG A 172 21.15 -10.05 1.77
N PHE A 173 20.18 -10.85 1.32
CA PHE A 173 20.33 -12.27 1.01
C PHE A 173 20.23 -12.58 -0.49
N ARG A 174 20.36 -11.55 -1.35
CA ARG A 174 20.24 -11.65 -2.81
C ARG A 174 18.91 -12.23 -3.27
N ILE A 175 17.85 -11.98 -2.50
CA ILE A 175 16.47 -12.31 -2.85
C ILE A 175 15.81 -11.01 -3.34
N GLU A 176 14.97 -11.12 -4.37
CA GLU A 176 14.16 -9.99 -4.85
C GLU A 176 13.36 -9.38 -3.70
N GLN A 177 13.38 -8.05 -3.60
CA GLN A 177 12.71 -7.33 -2.52
C GLN A 177 11.23 -7.14 -2.86
N PRO A 178 10.30 -7.76 -2.10
CA PRO A 178 8.88 -7.47 -2.25
C PRO A 178 8.59 -6.08 -1.71
N VAL A 179 7.50 -5.50 -2.19
CA VAL A 179 7.04 -4.18 -1.77
C VAL A 179 6.37 -4.29 -0.40
N TYR A 180 6.75 -3.40 0.52
CA TYR A 180 6.14 -3.36 1.84
C TYR A 180 5.00 -2.33 1.91
N ILE A 181 3.96 -2.68 2.64
CA ILE A 181 2.93 -1.74 3.10
C ILE A 181 2.77 -1.87 4.61
N ASN A 182 2.36 -0.81 5.29
CA ASN A 182 2.02 -0.91 6.71
C ASN A 182 1.02 0.17 7.14
N ILE A 183 0.45 -0.01 8.33
CA ILE A 183 -0.45 0.94 8.96
C ILE A 183 -0.02 1.05 10.42
N ILE A 184 0.27 2.27 10.85
CA ILE A 184 0.62 2.58 12.25
C ILE A 184 -0.52 3.35 12.90
N ARG A 185 -0.37 3.65 14.19
CA ARG A 185 -1.37 4.34 15.01
C ARG A 185 -0.63 5.26 15.96
N ASP A 186 -1.30 6.31 16.45
CA ASP A 186 -0.81 7.14 17.54
C ASP A 186 -0.18 6.27 18.66
N PRO A 187 1.08 6.54 19.06
CA PRO A 187 1.84 5.71 19.99
C PRO A 187 1.13 5.42 21.31
N ILE A 188 0.52 6.44 21.94
CA ILE A 188 -0.20 6.31 23.21
C ILE A 188 -1.45 5.48 23.02
N ASN A 189 -2.27 5.79 22.02
CA ASN A 189 -3.49 5.04 21.73
C ASN A 189 -3.21 3.56 21.42
N ARG A 190 -2.10 3.28 20.72
CA ARG A 190 -1.61 1.92 20.46
C ARG A 190 -1.22 1.23 21.77
N PHE A 191 -0.45 1.91 22.62
CA PHE A 191 -0.04 1.42 23.93
C PHE A 191 -1.23 1.10 24.83
N LEU A 192 -2.17 2.03 25.00
CA LEU A 192 -3.38 1.84 25.80
C LEU A 192 -4.20 0.67 25.26
N SER A 193 -4.39 0.59 23.94
CA SER A 193 -5.07 -0.55 23.34
C SER A 193 -4.36 -1.88 23.63
N ASN A 194 -3.02 -1.91 23.67
CA ASN A 194 -2.27 -3.10 24.04
C ASN A 194 -2.41 -3.46 25.52
N TYR A 195 -2.31 -2.46 26.41
CA TYR A 195 -2.42 -2.61 27.86
C TYR A 195 -3.73 -3.29 28.24
N PHE A 196 -4.86 -2.71 27.79
CA PHE A 196 -6.19 -3.25 28.07
C PHE A 196 -6.46 -4.56 27.35
N PHE A 197 -5.92 -4.74 26.15
CA PHE A 197 -6.12 -6.00 25.43
C PHE A 197 -5.44 -7.18 26.13
N ARG A 198 -4.24 -7.00 26.69
CA ARG A 198 -3.58 -8.08 27.45
C ARG A 198 -4.39 -8.48 28.69
N ARG A 199 -5.11 -7.53 29.29
CA ARG A 199 -5.92 -7.72 30.51
C ARG A 199 -7.31 -8.28 30.23
N PHE A 200 -8.02 -7.70 29.28
CA PHE A 200 -9.45 -7.94 29.07
C PHE A 200 -9.81 -8.46 27.69
N GLY A 201 -8.86 -8.50 26.75
CA GLY A 201 -9.12 -8.98 25.40
C GLY A 201 -9.89 -8.00 24.52
N ASP A 202 -10.68 -8.55 23.61
CA ASP A 202 -11.53 -7.84 22.66
C ASP A 202 -12.99 -8.27 22.81
N TRP A 203 -13.90 -7.58 22.11
CA TRP A 203 -15.33 -7.90 22.16
C TRP A 203 -15.64 -9.34 21.76
N ARG A 204 -14.89 -9.91 20.80
CA ARG A 204 -15.00 -11.34 20.47
C ARG A 204 -14.66 -12.23 21.67
N GLY A 205 -13.58 -11.93 22.39
CA GLY A 205 -13.20 -12.67 23.60
C GLY A 205 -14.23 -12.50 24.73
N GLU A 206 -14.67 -11.27 24.97
CA GLU A 206 -15.66 -10.95 26.02
C GLU A 206 -16.99 -11.69 25.79
N GLN A 207 -17.51 -11.69 24.57
CA GLN A 207 -18.74 -12.43 24.22
C GLN A 207 -18.63 -13.94 24.44
N ASN A 208 -17.42 -14.49 24.29
CA ASN A 208 -17.16 -15.91 24.51
C ASN A 208 -16.65 -16.21 25.93
N HIS A 209 -16.69 -15.22 26.84
CA HIS A 209 -16.16 -15.30 28.21
C HIS A 209 -14.69 -15.80 28.28
N LEU A 210 -13.88 -15.45 27.27
CA LEU A 210 -12.50 -15.89 27.15
C LEU A 210 -11.54 -14.96 27.88
N ILE A 211 -10.83 -15.48 28.87
CA ILE A 211 -9.74 -14.76 29.53
C ILE A 211 -8.53 -14.70 28.59
N ARG A 212 -8.16 -13.49 28.16
CA ARG A 212 -7.10 -13.31 27.15
C ARG A 212 -5.72 -13.77 27.61
N THR A 213 -5.37 -13.48 28.87
CA THR A 213 -4.10 -13.86 29.50
C THR A 213 -4.41 -14.63 30.78
N PRO A 214 -4.59 -15.97 30.70
CA PRO A 214 -5.00 -16.78 31.85
C PRO A 214 -4.01 -16.77 33.01
N ARG A 215 -2.71 -16.60 32.74
CA ARG A 215 -1.63 -16.61 33.76
C ARG A 215 -1.40 -15.27 34.46
N MET A 216 -2.12 -14.22 34.07
CA MET A 216 -2.00 -12.89 34.67
C MET A 216 -2.79 -12.87 35.98
N LYS A 217 -2.11 -12.50 37.07
CA LYS A 217 -2.71 -12.37 38.40
C LYS A 217 -3.71 -11.20 38.42
N ASP A 218 -4.62 -11.21 39.40
CA ASP A 218 -5.67 -10.19 39.48
C ASP A 218 -5.14 -8.80 39.83
N ASP A 219 -4.13 -8.70 40.69
CA ASP A 219 -3.42 -7.45 40.98
C ASP A 219 -2.77 -6.86 39.71
N GLU A 220 -2.15 -7.69 38.87
CA GLU A 220 -1.63 -7.25 37.57
C GLU A 220 -2.78 -6.88 36.61
N ARG A 221 -3.84 -7.68 36.55
CA ARG A 221 -4.98 -7.50 35.63
C ARG A 221 -5.72 -6.20 35.87
N TYR A 222 -5.93 -5.86 37.13
CA TYR A 222 -6.69 -4.68 37.55
C TYR A 222 -5.81 -3.52 38.02
N LEU A 223 -4.49 -3.61 37.82
CA LEU A 223 -3.57 -2.49 38.04
C LEU A 223 -4.05 -1.24 37.29
N ASP A 224 -4.22 -0.14 38.03
CA ASP A 224 -4.56 1.16 37.46
C ASP A 224 -3.44 1.61 36.50
N ILE A 225 -3.83 2.00 35.29
CA ILE A 225 -2.90 2.50 34.28
C ILE A 225 -2.10 3.71 34.77
N ASN A 226 -2.69 4.57 35.61
CA ASN A 226 -2.04 5.74 36.14
C ASN A 226 -0.89 5.34 37.07
N VAL A 227 -1.16 4.42 38.00
CA VAL A 227 -0.15 3.82 38.88
C VAL A 227 0.95 3.16 38.04
N CYS A 228 0.58 2.36 37.03
CA CYS A 228 1.55 1.72 36.16
C CYS A 228 2.51 2.71 35.48
N ILE A 229 1.98 3.83 34.98
CA ILE A 229 2.77 4.86 34.31
C ILE A 229 3.61 5.66 35.31
N LEU A 230 2.98 6.23 36.34
CA LEU A 230 3.62 7.15 37.28
C LEU A 230 4.68 6.45 38.12
N GLU A 231 4.42 5.23 38.59
CA GLU A 231 5.38 4.42 39.36
C GLU A 231 6.37 3.65 38.48
N ASN A 232 6.37 3.89 37.17
CA ASN A 232 7.37 3.38 36.23
C ASN A 232 7.44 1.84 36.16
N TYR A 233 6.28 1.16 36.23
CA TYR A 233 6.21 -0.29 36.08
C TYR A 233 6.83 -0.72 34.75
N PRO A 234 7.55 -1.86 34.69
CA PRO A 234 8.32 -2.25 33.51
C PRO A 234 7.53 -2.32 32.20
N GLU A 235 6.23 -2.62 32.23
CA GLU A 235 5.39 -2.64 31.01
C GLU A 235 4.88 -1.27 30.54
N CYS A 236 4.97 -0.25 31.40
CA CYS A 236 4.59 1.15 31.15
C CYS A 236 5.83 2.06 30.99
N SER A 237 7.02 1.47 30.86
CA SER A 237 8.30 2.16 30.75
C SER A 237 9.19 1.61 29.62
N ASN A 238 10.23 2.37 29.28
CA ASN A 238 11.22 1.93 28.30
C ASN A 238 12.10 0.81 28.87
N PRO A 239 12.53 -0.15 28.03
CA PRO A 239 12.34 -0.20 26.57
C PRO A 239 11.03 -0.90 26.12
N ARG A 240 10.13 -1.31 27.03
CA ARG A 240 8.97 -2.14 26.67
C ARG A 240 7.88 -1.40 25.89
N ILE A 241 7.77 -0.09 26.08
CA ILE A 241 6.81 0.75 25.35
C ILE A 241 7.30 1.15 23.95
N PHE A 242 8.60 1.03 23.68
CA PHE A 242 9.21 1.24 22.36
C PHE A 242 8.88 0.05 21.44
N TYR A 243 8.00 0.27 20.48
CA TYR A 243 7.32 -0.80 19.75
C TYR A 243 7.15 -0.55 18.26
N ILE A 244 6.72 0.62 17.80
CA ILE A 244 6.50 0.87 16.37
C ILE A 244 7.84 1.01 15.66
N VAL A 245 8.76 1.81 16.20
CA VAL A 245 10.07 2.05 15.57
C VAL A 245 10.85 0.74 15.31
N PRO A 246 10.97 -0.21 16.27
CA PRO A 246 11.62 -1.51 16.03
C PRO A 246 11.04 -2.30 14.85
N TYR A 247 9.73 -2.20 14.60
CA TYR A 247 9.09 -2.91 13.48
C TYR A 247 9.60 -2.45 12.13
N PHE A 248 9.91 -1.15 11.98
CA PHE A 248 10.43 -0.57 10.75
C PHE A 248 11.95 -0.55 10.71
N CYS A 249 12.63 -0.36 11.85
CA CYS A 249 14.08 -0.47 11.95
C CYS A 249 14.57 -1.88 11.55
N GLY A 250 13.82 -2.92 11.91
CA GLY A 250 14.03 -4.29 11.43
C GLY A 250 14.62 -5.23 12.48
N GLN A 251 15.42 -6.20 12.01
CA GLN A 251 15.93 -7.30 12.83
C GLN A 251 17.28 -7.02 13.51
N HIS A 252 17.87 -5.84 13.29
CA HIS A 252 19.16 -5.49 13.88
C HIS A 252 19.07 -5.39 15.41
N PRO A 253 20.05 -5.89 16.20
CA PRO A 253 20.01 -5.80 17.66
C PRO A 253 19.88 -4.38 18.20
N GLN A 254 20.50 -3.38 17.56
CA GLN A 254 20.38 -1.97 17.96
C GLN A 254 18.96 -1.41 17.78
N CYS A 255 18.09 -2.04 16.98
CA CYS A 255 16.67 -1.64 16.88
C CYS A 255 15.87 -1.92 18.15
N ARG A 256 16.44 -2.63 19.14
CA ARG A 256 15.74 -3.03 20.37
C ARG A 256 15.71 -1.92 21.41
N GLU A 257 16.70 -1.02 21.36
CA GLU A 257 16.84 0.05 22.33
C GLU A 257 16.32 1.37 21.74
N PRO A 258 15.58 2.16 22.53
CA PRO A 258 15.18 3.50 22.11
C PRO A 258 16.41 4.37 21.88
N GLY A 259 16.52 4.96 20.69
CA GLY A 259 17.65 5.82 20.36
C GLY A 259 17.58 6.37 18.95
N VAL A 260 18.38 7.41 18.70
CA VAL A 260 18.45 8.12 17.42
C VAL A 260 18.78 7.17 16.27
N TRP A 261 19.71 6.24 16.47
CA TRP A 261 20.09 5.28 15.43
C TRP A 261 18.90 4.42 14.96
N ALA A 262 18.10 3.90 15.90
CA ALA A 262 16.96 3.05 15.57
C ALA A 262 15.85 3.85 14.88
N LEU A 263 15.62 5.09 15.32
CA LEU A 263 14.69 6.03 14.70
C LEU A 263 15.09 6.33 13.24
N GLU A 264 16.32 6.77 13.01
CA GLU A 264 16.77 7.15 11.67
C GLU A 264 16.83 5.95 10.72
N ARG A 265 17.26 4.78 11.21
CA ARG A 265 17.20 3.54 10.43
C ARG A 265 15.76 3.16 10.07
N ALA A 266 14.80 3.34 10.98
CA ALA A 266 13.39 3.10 10.69
C ALA A 266 12.85 4.04 9.61
N LYS A 267 13.14 5.35 9.71
CA LYS A 267 12.76 6.35 8.69
C LYS A 267 13.35 6.01 7.32
N GLN A 268 14.63 5.66 7.29
CA GLN A 268 15.32 5.24 6.07
C GLN A 268 14.63 4.02 5.42
N ASN A 269 14.34 2.98 6.22
CA ASN A 269 13.68 1.79 5.69
C ASN A 269 12.29 2.12 5.11
N VAL A 270 11.52 3.03 5.74
CA VAL A 270 10.23 3.51 5.21
C VAL A 270 10.40 4.11 3.83
N LEU A 271 11.36 5.03 3.65
CA LEU A 271 11.59 5.71 2.37
C LEU A 271 12.08 4.77 1.27
N GLU A 272 12.92 3.80 1.62
CA GLU A 272 13.58 2.93 0.65
C GLU A 272 12.74 1.70 0.26
N ASN A 273 11.93 1.16 1.18
CA ASN A 273 11.36 -0.19 1.02
C ASN A 273 9.83 -0.26 1.13
N PHE A 274 9.17 0.78 1.66
CA PHE A 274 7.71 0.78 1.83
C PHE A 274 7.05 1.62 0.74
N LEU A 275 6.09 1.02 0.02
CA LEU A 275 5.27 1.74 -0.94
C LEU A 275 4.31 2.72 -0.25
N LEU A 276 3.74 2.30 0.88
CA LEU A 276 2.88 3.14 1.70
C LEU A 276 2.93 2.73 3.16
N VAL A 277 3.10 3.70 4.04
CA VAL A 277 2.82 3.55 5.47
C VAL A 277 1.73 4.54 5.84
N GLY A 278 0.54 4.02 6.15
CA GLY A 278 -0.62 4.83 6.54
C GLY A 278 -0.74 5.01 8.06
N ILE A 279 -1.63 5.91 8.46
CA ILE A 279 -2.04 6.08 9.86
C ILE A 279 -3.47 5.60 10.07
N LEU A 280 -3.73 4.91 11.18
CA LEU A 280 -5.02 4.29 11.47
C LEU A 280 -6.13 5.33 11.67
N GLU A 281 -5.77 6.51 12.15
CA GLU A 281 -6.68 7.64 12.35
C GLU A 281 -7.32 8.10 11.04
N GLU A 282 -6.67 7.88 9.88
CA GLU A 282 -7.17 8.20 8.54
C GLU A 282 -7.32 6.94 7.66
N LEU A 283 -7.78 5.82 8.25
CA LEU A 283 -7.83 4.52 7.55
C LEU A 283 -8.57 4.56 6.21
N GLU A 284 -9.63 5.34 6.06
CA GLU A 284 -10.34 5.48 4.77
C GLU A 284 -9.43 6.03 3.67
N ASP A 285 -8.65 7.06 3.97
CA ASP A 285 -7.70 7.65 3.02
C ASP A 285 -6.54 6.69 2.72
N VAL A 286 -6.10 5.91 3.71
CA VAL A 286 -5.12 4.84 3.52
C VAL A 286 -5.65 3.79 2.55
N LEU A 287 -6.90 3.32 2.73
CA LEU A 287 -7.52 2.33 1.85
C LEU A 287 -7.70 2.87 0.43
N LEU A 288 -8.10 4.14 0.29
CA LEU A 288 -8.20 4.80 -1.02
C LEU A 288 -6.85 4.91 -1.73
N LEU A 289 -5.79 5.24 -1.01
CA LEU A 289 -4.44 5.29 -1.57
C LEU A 289 -3.95 3.90 -1.99
N LEU A 290 -4.22 2.87 -1.18
CA LEU A 290 -3.89 1.49 -1.53
C LEU A 290 -4.66 1.02 -2.79
N GLU A 291 -5.92 1.41 -2.94
CA GLU A 291 -6.69 1.16 -4.16
C GLU A 291 -6.05 1.79 -5.41
N ARG A 292 -5.49 3.00 -5.29
CA ARG A 292 -4.79 3.66 -6.41
C ARG A 292 -3.41 3.07 -6.70
N LEU A 293 -2.66 2.69 -5.67
CA LEU A 293 -1.29 2.21 -5.79
C LEU A 293 -1.22 0.70 -6.11
N LEU A 294 -2.23 -0.06 -5.71
CA LEU A 294 -2.30 -1.52 -5.83
C LEU A 294 -3.73 -1.97 -6.22
N PRO A 295 -4.27 -1.52 -7.37
CA PRO A 295 -5.67 -1.73 -7.72
C PRO A 295 -6.05 -3.21 -7.83
N HIS A 296 -5.14 -4.07 -8.29
CA HIS A 296 -5.40 -5.51 -8.41
C HIS A 296 -5.52 -6.23 -7.05
N TYR A 297 -5.14 -5.59 -5.93
CA TYR A 297 -5.40 -6.08 -4.58
C TYR A 297 -6.55 -5.36 -3.89
N PHE A 298 -6.69 -4.05 -4.11
CA PHE A 298 -7.52 -3.16 -3.29
C PHE A 298 -8.67 -2.48 -4.04
N SER A 299 -8.94 -2.84 -5.31
CA SER A 299 -10.10 -2.29 -6.04
C SER A 299 -11.39 -2.49 -5.24
N ASP A 300 -12.18 -1.43 -5.13
CA ASP A 300 -13.47 -1.40 -4.45
C ASP A 300 -13.39 -1.69 -2.93
N VAL A 301 -12.22 -1.46 -2.30
CA VAL A 301 -12.04 -1.71 -0.85
C VAL A 301 -12.91 -0.82 0.02
N LEU A 302 -13.15 0.42 -0.39
CA LEU A 302 -13.93 1.37 0.41
C LEU A 302 -15.41 0.99 0.49
N SER A 303 -16.00 0.43 -0.57
CA SER A 303 -17.39 -0.02 -0.52
C SER A 303 -17.56 -1.18 0.46
N ILE A 304 -16.60 -2.13 0.46
CA ILE A 304 -16.56 -3.25 1.40
C ILE A 304 -16.41 -2.71 2.82
N TYR A 305 -15.47 -1.79 3.05
CA TYR A 305 -15.22 -1.19 4.36
C TYR A 305 -16.44 -0.43 4.89
N LYS A 306 -17.18 0.28 4.04
CA LYS A 306 -18.39 1.03 4.45
C LYS A 306 -19.63 0.14 4.58
N SER A 307 -19.57 -1.14 4.18
CA SER A 307 -20.72 -2.03 4.25
C SER A 307 -21.09 -2.40 5.70
N PRO A 308 -22.40 -2.43 6.05
CA PRO A 308 -22.84 -2.88 7.37
C PRO A 308 -22.44 -4.33 7.69
N ALA A 309 -22.43 -5.19 6.67
CA ALA A 309 -22.05 -6.60 6.80
C ALA A 309 -20.60 -6.76 7.29
N PHE A 310 -19.68 -5.94 6.78
CA PHE A 310 -18.30 -5.92 7.24
C PHE A 310 -18.20 -5.53 8.72
N TRP A 311 -18.89 -4.44 9.12
CA TRP A 311 -18.81 -3.92 10.48
C TRP A 311 -19.46 -4.81 11.54
N LYS A 312 -20.39 -5.69 11.15
CA LYS A 312 -20.91 -6.73 12.05
C LYS A 312 -19.79 -7.59 12.67
N VAL A 313 -18.75 -7.89 11.89
CA VAL A 313 -17.58 -8.64 12.37
C VAL A 313 -16.45 -7.69 12.81
N GLY A 314 -16.27 -6.57 12.09
CA GLY A 314 -15.23 -5.58 12.38
C GLY A 314 -15.30 -5.00 13.80
N ASN A 315 -16.51 -4.70 14.28
CA ASN A 315 -16.73 -4.14 15.63
C ASN A 315 -16.26 -5.08 16.76
N LEU A 316 -16.23 -6.39 16.51
CA LEU A 316 -15.80 -7.39 17.50
C LEU A 316 -14.29 -7.39 17.74
N THR A 317 -13.52 -6.70 16.89
CA THR A 317 -12.05 -6.62 17.00
C THR A 317 -11.56 -5.58 18.01
N GLY A 318 -12.47 -4.71 18.47
CA GLY A 318 -12.18 -3.63 19.41
C GLY A 318 -11.78 -4.14 20.80
N THR A 319 -10.79 -3.49 21.42
CA THR A 319 -10.40 -3.77 22.81
C THR A 319 -11.42 -3.21 23.78
N VAL A 320 -11.81 -4.02 24.76
CA VAL A 320 -12.84 -3.69 25.77
C VAL A 320 -12.23 -2.99 26.99
N LYS A 321 -13.09 -2.37 27.82
CA LYS A 321 -12.76 -1.82 29.15
C LYS A 321 -11.55 -0.85 29.14
N LYS A 322 -11.37 -0.09 28.05
CA LYS A 322 -10.34 0.93 27.95
C LYS A 322 -10.75 2.15 28.77
N HIS A 323 -9.83 2.70 29.54
CA HIS A 323 -9.96 4.01 30.15
C HIS A 323 -8.79 4.90 29.77
N THR A 324 -9.03 6.21 29.75
CA THR A 324 -8.00 7.22 29.49
C THR A 324 -7.25 7.50 30.78
N PRO A 325 -5.90 7.52 30.78
CA PRO A 325 -5.10 7.94 31.93
C PRO A 325 -5.33 9.42 32.29
N THR A 326 -4.87 9.82 33.47
CA THR A 326 -4.80 11.23 33.89
C THR A 326 -3.85 12.02 32.99
N LEU A 327 -4.02 13.34 32.98
CA LEU A 327 -3.20 14.24 32.18
C LEU A 327 -1.71 14.11 32.53
N GLU A 328 -1.39 14.01 33.83
CA GLU A 328 -0.03 13.80 34.33
C GLU A 328 0.58 12.50 33.78
N ALA A 329 -0.16 11.38 33.85
CA ALA A 329 0.30 10.11 33.30
C ALA A 329 0.50 10.19 31.78
N LEU A 330 -0.38 10.87 31.05
CA LEU A 330 -0.22 11.10 29.61
C LEU A 330 1.04 11.90 29.28
N GLN A 331 1.35 12.96 30.04
CA GLN A 331 2.59 13.74 29.86
C GLN A 331 3.84 12.88 30.05
N VAL A 332 3.88 12.10 31.14
CA VAL A 332 5.00 11.19 31.43
C VAL A 332 5.16 10.19 30.29
N LEU A 333 4.05 9.59 29.83
CA LEU A 333 4.06 8.62 28.75
C LEU A 333 4.52 9.24 27.42
N TYR A 334 4.04 10.44 27.08
CA TYR A 334 4.42 11.18 25.88
C TYR A 334 5.93 11.44 25.85
N ARG A 335 6.50 11.94 26.96
CA ARG A 335 7.95 12.16 27.09
C ARG A 335 8.74 10.87 26.92
N ARG A 336 8.30 9.76 27.53
CA ARG A 336 8.96 8.44 27.37
C ARG A 336 8.85 7.89 25.94
N MET A 337 7.82 8.27 25.19
CA MET A 337 7.56 7.85 23.81
C MET A 337 8.08 8.83 22.74
N LYS A 338 8.98 9.76 23.09
CA LYS A 338 9.51 10.78 22.15
C LYS A 338 9.89 10.20 20.78
N TYR A 339 10.71 9.15 20.74
CA TYR A 339 11.13 8.53 19.47
C TYR A 339 9.98 7.86 18.70
N GLU A 340 8.97 7.35 19.38
CA GLU A 340 7.78 6.80 18.73
C GLU A 340 6.95 7.90 18.07
N TYR A 341 6.82 9.05 18.74
CA TYR A 341 6.14 10.23 18.19
C TYR A 341 6.91 10.87 17.05
N ASP A 342 8.24 11.00 17.17
CA ASP A 342 9.08 11.50 16.08
C ASP A 342 8.91 10.64 14.81
N PHE A 343 8.84 9.31 14.98
CA PHE A 343 8.59 8.40 13.87
C PHE A 343 7.15 8.48 13.34
N TYR A 344 6.15 8.53 14.22
CA TYR A 344 4.74 8.64 13.84
C TYR A 344 4.48 9.92 13.05
N ASN A 345 4.99 11.06 13.51
CA ASN A 345 4.87 12.35 12.83
C ASN A 345 5.54 12.32 11.46
N PHE A 346 6.76 11.77 11.37
CA PHE A 346 7.43 11.55 10.09
C PHE A 346 6.57 10.73 9.12
N VAL A 347 6.03 9.60 9.55
CA VAL A 347 5.19 8.73 8.71
C VAL A 347 3.91 9.45 8.28
N ARG A 348 3.25 10.15 9.21
CA ARG A 348 2.05 10.94 8.92
C ARG A 348 2.35 11.99 7.85
N ASP A 349 3.45 12.73 8.00
CA ASP A 349 3.81 13.79 7.07
C ASP A 349 4.13 13.22 5.68
N GLN A 350 4.82 12.07 5.59
CA GLN A 350 5.02 11.35 4.32
C GLN A 350 3.70 10.88 3.70
N PHE A 351 2.81 10.31 4.50
CA PHE A 351 1.48 9.86 4.06
C PHE A 351 0.66 11.03 3.47
N HIS A 352 0.62 12.17 4.16
CA HIS A 352 -0.06 13.38 3.68
C HIS A 352 0.61 13.98 2.43
N LEU A 353 1.92 13.84 2.30
CA LEU A 353 2.64 14.25 1.09
C LEU A 353 2.22 13.42 -0.12
N ILE A 354 2.11 12.09 0.03
CA ILE A 354 1.62 11.17 -1.01
C ILE A 354 0.15 11.49 -1.35
N LYS A 355 -0.69 11.67 -0.34
CA LYS A 355 -2.11 12.05 -0.49
C LYS A 355 -2.27 13.29 -1.37
N ARG A 356 -1.49 14.34 -1.09
CA ARG A 356 -1.45 15.58 -1.89
C ARG A 356 -0.94 15.37 -3.31
N LYS A 357 0.14 14.60 -3.50
CA LYS A 357 0.71 14.30 -4.83
C LYS A 357 -0.28 13.57 -5.75
N ILE A 358 -1.14 12.73 -5.19
CA ILE A 358 -2.16 11.97 -5.93
C ILE A 358 -3.47 12.78 -6.08
N GLY A 359 -3.54 14.00 -5.54
CA GLY A 359 -4.68 14.89 -5.68
C GLY A 359 -5.88 14.53 -4.80
N LEU A 360 -5.67 13.74 -3.74
CA LEU A 360 -6.74 13.45 -2.77
C LEU A 360 -6.92 14.64 -1.83
N LYS A 361 -8.11 15.26 -1.88
CA LYS A 361 -8.48 16.34 -0.95
C LYS A 361 -8.71 15.74 0.43
N SER A 362 -8.12 16.34 1.47
CA SER A 362 -8.38 15.92 2.84
C SER A 362 -9.81 16.31 3.23
N SER A 363 -10.60 15.33 3.67
CA SER A 363 -11.94 15.54 4.26
C SER A 363 -11.87 16.30 5.59
N HIS A 364 -10.69 16.33 6.22
CA HIS A 364 -10.44 17.02 7.48
C HIS A 364 -9.41 18.14 7.27
N PRO A 365 -9.69 19.39 7.69
CA PRO A 365 -8.71 20.45 7.67
C PRO A 365 -7.52 20.05 8.53
N SER A 366 -6.31 20.33 8.04
CA SER A 366 -5.06 20.14 8.76
C SER A 366 -5.03 21.05 9.98
N LEU A 367 -5.67 20.63 11.07
CA LEU A 367 -5.45 21.21 12.38
C LEU A 367 -3.99 20.96 12.74
N SER A 368 -3.26 22.00 13.12
CA SER A 368 -1.96 21.91 13.77
C SER A 368 -2.07 20.95 14.96
N HIS A 369 -1.64 19.70 14.75
CA HIS A 369 -2.12 18.59 15.56
C HIS A 369 -1.13 18.28 16.67
N GLU A 370 -1.12 19.13 17.70
CA GLU A 370 -0.86 18.61 19.03
C GLU A 370 -1.95 17.57 19.35
N PRO A 371 -1.60 16.45 20.02
CA PRO A 371 -2.58 15.61 20.67
C PRO A 371 -3.55 16.47 21.48
N THR A 372 -4.85 16.17 21.46
CA THR A 372 -5.87 17.01 22.13
C THR A 372 -5.56 17.27 23.60
N PHE A 373 -4.89 16.33 24.27
CA PHE A 373 -4.42 16.49 25.65
C PHE A 373 -3.25 17.47 25.79
N LEU A 374 -2.36 17.57 24.78
CA LEU A 374 -1.31 18.58 24.75
C LEU A 374 -1.90 19.97 24.55
N ARG A 375 -2.93 20.10 23.70
CA ARG A 375 -3.70 21.35 23.60
C ARG A 375 -4.39 21.72 24.93
N GLU A 376 -4.96 20.73 25.63
CA GLU A 376 -5.54 20.94 26.96
C GLU A 376 -4.51 21.33 28.02
N LEU A 377 -3.25 20.88 27.88
CA LEU A 377 -2.10 21.32 28.67
C LEU A 377 -1.75 22.79 28.41
N SER A 378 -1.65 23.17 27.13
CA SER A 378 -1.30 24.52 26.70
C SER A 378 -2.37 25.54 27.17
N LEU A 379 -3.61 25.10 27.36
CA LEU A 379 -4.68 25.92 27.94
C LEU A 379 -4.66 25.98 29.48
N ARG A 380 -3.91 25.10 30.16
CA ARG A 380 -3.82 25.03 31.64
C ARG A 380 -2.49 25.54 32.20
N THR A 381 -1.48 25.68 31.36
CA THR A 381 -0.25 26.40 31.72
C THR A 381 -0.57 27.88 31.56
N PRO A 382 -0.50 28.71 32.63
CA PRO A 382 -0.49 30.15 32.44
C PRO A 382 0.66 30.46 31.47
N ASP A 383 0.40 31.32 30.48
CA ASP A 383 1.49 31.93 29.73
C ASP A 383 2.50 32.47 30.77
N PRO A 384 3.82 32.29 30.57
CA PRO A 384 4.76 33.08 31.33
C PRO A 384 4.33 34.53 31.11
N LEU A 385 4.14 35.26 32.20
CA LEU A 385 3.95 36.70 32.18
C LEU A 385 5.14 37.27 31.38
N GLU A 386 4.94 37.49 30.09
CA GLU A 386 5.59 38.59 29.40
C GLU A 386 5.04 39.83 30.12
N ASP A 387 5.95 40.68 30.58
CA ASP A 387 5.71 41.99 31.22
C ASP A 387 5.68 42.00 32.77
N GLU A 388 6.78 41.59 33.42
CA GLU A 388 7.26 42.21 34.67
C GLU A 388 8.79 42.50 34.64
N ASP A 389 9.43 42.49 33.46
CA ASP A 389 10.85 42.87 33.30
C ASP A 389 11.03 44.34 32.84
N GLU A 390 9.96 45.10 32.61
CA GLU A 390 10.05 46.54 32.28
C GLU A 390 9.90 47.48 33.51
N GLU A 391 9.43 46.99 34.67
CA GLU A 391 9.31 47.81 35.89
C GLU A 391 10.57 47.77 36.80
N GLU A 392 11.50 46.83 36.59
CA GLU A 392 12.78 46.81 37.32
C GLU A 392 13.85 47.73 36.70
N GLU A 393 13.75 48.12 35.43
CA GLU A 393 14.69 49.10 34.82
C GLU A 393 14.34 50.57 35.16
N GLU A 394 13.05 50.93 35.32
CA GLU A 394 12.68 52.30 35.73
C GLU A 394 12.98 52.59 37.22
N ALA A 395 12.98 51.56 38.09
CA ALA A 395 13.32 51.71 39.50
C ALA A 395 14.84 51.84 39.76
N LEU A 396 15.69 51.46 38.80
CA LEU A 396 17.15 51.57 38.87
C LEU A 396 17.69 52.89 38.28
N ASP A 397 16.92 53.56 37.41
CA ASP A 397 17.27 54.88 36.87
C ASP A 397 16.85 56.05 37.77
N ASP A 398 15.76 55.91 38.55
CA ASP A 398 15.34 56.94 39.53
C ASP A 398 16.21 56.97 40.80
N ALA A 399 16.96 55.90 41.10
CA ALA A 399 17.94 55.87 42.18
C ALA A 399 19.28 56.53 41.81
N ASN A 400 19.55 56.75 40.51
CA ASN A 400 20.79 57.35 40.00
C ASN A 400 20.70 58.86 39.74
N ASN A 401 19.54 59.49 39.94
CA ASN A 401 19.33 60.91 39.65
C ASN A 401 19.35 61.85 40.88
N TRP A 402 19.75 61.36 42.06
CA TRP A 402 19.81 62.16 43.30
C TRP A 402 21.17 62.28 44.00
N LEU A 403 22.29 61.76 43.46
CA LEU A 403 23.62 61.94 44.09
C LEU A 403 24.83 61.99 43.11
N VAL A 404 24.85 62.95 42.17
CA VAL A 404 26.06 63.72 41.77
C VAL A 404 25.54 65.08 41.21
N GLN A 405 25.24 66.06 42.09
CA GLN A 405 26.05 67.25 42.41
C GLN A 405 26.48 68.13 41.21
N PRO A 406 26.42 69.46 41.40
CA PRO A 406 27.49 70.15 42.13
C PRO A 406 27.11 70.64 43.54
#